data_AF-A0A0R1FZ99-F1
#
_entry.id   AF-A0A0R1FZ99-F1
#
_cell.length_a   1.000
_cell.length_b   1.000
_cell.length_c   1.000
_cell.angle_alpha   90.00
_cell.angle_beta   90.00
_cell.angle_gamma   90.00
#
_symmetry.space_group_name_H-M   'P 1'
#
loop_
_entity.id
_entity.type
_entity.pdbx_description
1 polymer ?
#
loop_
_entity_poly.entity_id
_entity_poly.type
_entity_poly.pdbx_seq_one_letter_code
_entity_poly.pdbx_strand_id
1 'polypeptide(L)'
;MQNIKNGGVQTMLNRTKKFLRDNGYYYKKTYIRPLLTPDNVYVFRFGKKHLDNRLIIRYGHKWTGRQKINEIDLRLHKQKHPRIFKDENSLMLYLESHLQQHEEKLKQLKIQEKEKTESK
;
A
#
# COMPACT_ATOMS: atom_id res chain seq x y z
N MET A 1 -22.01 3.97 0.95
CA MET A 1 -21.00 2.91 1.19
C MET A 1 -21.19 1.85 0.13
N GLN A 2 -20.26 1.65 -0.81
CA GLN A 2 -20.43 0.64 -1.86
C GLN A 2 -20.03 -0.74 -1.34
N ASN A 3 -21.04 -1.58 -1.12
CA ASN A 3 -20.92 -3.02 -0.92
C ASN A 3 -20.61 -3.67 -2.28
N ILE A 4 -19.40 -4.19 -2.44
CA ILE A 4 -19.09 -5.07 -3.58
C ILE A 4 -18.96 -6.49 -3.05
N LYS A 5 -20.03 -7.27 -3.24
CA LYS A 5 -20.00 -8.74 -3.16
C LYS A 5 -19.09 -9.24 -4.29
N ASN A 6 -17.87 -9.67 -3.98
CA ASN A 6 -16.99 -10.32 -4.96
C ASN A 6 -17.03 -11.83 -4.75
N GLY A 7 -17.98 -12.50 -5.42
CA GLY A 7 -17.86 -13.92 -5.70
C GLY A 7 -16.81 -14.16 -6.79
N GLY A 8 -15.96 -15.17 -6.60
CA GLY A 8 -15.30 -15.89 -7.70
C GLY A 8 -14.09 -15.27 -8.40
N VAL A 9 -13.66 -14.05 -8.10
CA VAL A 9 -12.41 -13.48 -8.66
C VAL A 9 -11.39 -13.35 -7.54
N GLN A 10 -10.24 -14.01 -7.65
CA GLN A 10 -9.13 -13.80 -6.72
C GLN A 10 -8.66 -12.34 -6.85
N THR A 11 -9.18 -11.49 -5.99
CA THR A 11 -8.88 -10.06 -6.02
C THR A 11 -7.46 -9.83 -5.52
N MET A 12 -6.63 -9.22 -6.36
CA MET A 12 -5.25 -8.87 -6.07
C MET A 12 -5.11 -8.13 -4.72
N LEU A 13 -4.17 -8.55 -3.88
CA LEU A 13 -3.89 -8.01 -2.55
C LEU A 13 -5.05 -8.13 -1.53
N ASN A 14 -5.71 -9.29 -1.47
CA ASN A 14 -6.85 -9.48 -0.56
C ASN A 14 -6.48 -9.48 0.92
N ARG A 15 -5.39 -10.15 1.30
CA ARG A 15 -4.92 -10.19 2.68
C ARG A 15 -4.46 -8.81 3.12
N THR A 16 -3.74 -8.09 2.26
CA THR A 16 -3.32 -6.72 2.55
C THR A 16 -4.50 -5.79 2.77
N LYS A 17 -5.54 -5.84 1.91
CA LYS A 17 -6.75 -5.02 2.09
C LYS A 17 -7.48 -5.34 3.39
N LYS A 18 -7.58 -6.62 3.75
CA LYS A 18 -8.19 -7.05 5.00
C LYS A 18 -7.40 -6.54 6.20
N PHE A 19 -6.09 -6.80 6.24
CA PHE A 19 -5.20 -6.32 7.29
C PHE A 19 -5.30 -4.81 7.50
N LEU A 20 -5.25 -4.03 6.42
CA LEU A 20 -5.34 -2.57 6.50
C LEU A 20 -6.68 -2.12 7.11
N ARG A 21 -7.80 -2.68 6.64
CA ARG A 21 -9.12 -2.34 7.19
C ARG A 21 -9.24 -2.74 8.66
N ASP A 22 -8.79 -3.93 9.01
CA ASP A 22 -8.86 -4.45 10.39
C ASP A 22 -8.00 -3.61 11.35
N ASN A 23 -6.97 -2.91 10.84
CA ASN A 23 -6.12 -1.99 11.60
C ASN A 23 -6.51 -0.51 11.44
N GLY A 24 -7.72 -0.23 10.93
CA GLY A 24 -8.29 1.13 10.84
C GLY A 24 -7.73 2.01 9.71
N TYR A 25 -7.05 1.42 8.72
CA TYR A 25 -6.60 2.14 7.53
C TYR A 25 -7.71 2.18 6.47
N TYR A 26 -7.92 3.38 5.92
CA TYR A 26 -8.71 3.58 4.71
C TYR A 26 -7.83 3.42 3.49
N TYR A 27 -8.45 3.11 2.36
CA TYR A 27 -7.74 3.00 1.10
C TYR A 27 -8.56 3.43 -0.11
N LYS A 28 -7.87 3.82 -1.18
CA LYS A 28 -8.45 4.15 -2.48
C LYS A 28 -7.64 3.50 -3.61
N LYS A 29 -8.36 2.86 -4.53
CA LYS A 29 -7.82 2.24 -5.74
C LYS A 29 -7.76 3.27 -6.88
N THR A 30 -6.65 3.29 -7.60
CA THR A 30 -6.50 3.96 -8.89
C THR A 30 -5.82 3.00 -9.85
N TYR A 31 -6.48 2.71 -10.97
CA TYR A 31 -5.93 1.85 -12.02
C TYR A 31 -5.27 2.71 -13.09
N ILE A 32 -4.08 2.33 -13.54
CA ILE A 32 -3.35 2.99 -14.60
C ILE A 32 -2.95 1.91 -15.61
N ARG A 33 -3.34 2.10 -16.87
CA ARG A 33 -2.87 1.28 -17.98
C ARG A 33 -1.85 2.09 -18.77
N PRO A 34 -0.54 1.91 -18.54
CA PRO A 34 0.46 2.66 -19.27
C PRO A 34 0.43 2.22 -20.74
N LEU A 35 0.59 3.18 -21.66
CA LEU A 35 0.55 2.89 -23.10
C LEU A 35 1.79 2.11 -23.60
N LEU A 36 2.93 2.24 -22.91
CA LEU A 36 4.24 1.79 -23.39
C LEU A 36 4.85 0.63 -22.59
N THR A 37 4.18 0.10 -21.55
CA THR A 37 4.72 -1.00 -20.74
C THR A 37 3.82 -2.23 -20.81
N PRO A 38 4.40 -3.45 -20.89
CA PRO A 38 3.61 -4.68 -20.92
C PRO A 38 2.87 -4.93 -19.59
N ASP A 39 3.41 -4.39 -18.50
CA ASP A 39 2.81 -4.50 -17.18
C ASP A 39 1.71 -3.44 -16.98
N ASN A 40 0.58 -3.90 -16.45
CA ASN A 40 -0.45 -3.04 -15.91
C ASN A 40 -0.02 -2.52 -14.55
N VAL A 41 -0.42 -1.29 -14.22
CA VAL A 41 -0.07 -0.67 -12.94
C VAL A 41 -1.33 -0.41 -12.14
N TYR A 42 -1.37 -1.00 -10.96
CA TYR A 42 -2.41 -0.73 -9.97
C TYR A 42 -1.80 0.09 -8.83
N VAL A 43 -2.34 1.29 -8.59
CA VAL A 43 -1.92 2.13 -7.47
C VAL A 43 -2.99 2.09 -6.39
N PHE A 44 -2.56 1.79 -5.18
CA PHE A 44 -3.38 1.69 -4.00
C PHE A 44 -2.85 2.70 -2.97
N ARG A 45 -3.64 3.74 -2.70
CA ARG A 45 -3.31 4.73 -1.68
C ARG A 45 -3.97 4.35 -0.36
N PHE A 46 -3.27 4.48 0.76
CA PHE A 46 -3.82 4.10 2.07
C PHE A 46 -3.31 4.98 3.23
N GLY A 47 -4.06 4.98 4.34
CA GLY A 47 -3.71 5.70 5.56
C GLY A 47 -4.90 5.81 6.54
N LYS A 48 -4.62 6.14 7.81
CA LYS A 48 -5.66 6.28 8.85
C LYS A 48 -6.44 7.61 8.76
N LYS A 49 -5.73 8.71 8.51
CA LYS A 49 -6.32 10.06 8.36
C LYS A 49 -6.19 10.60 6.94
N HIS A 50 -5.01 10.45 6.34
CA HIS A 50 -4.69 10.89 4.98
C HIS A 50 -4.11 9.73 4.17
N LEU A 51 -4.42 9.65 2.87
CA LEU A 51 -4.02 8.57 1.98
C LEU A 51 -2.63 8.83 1.35
N ASP A 52 -1.63 8.99 2.21
CA ASP A 52 -0.28 9.41 1.82
C ASP A 52 0.64 8.23 1.53
N ASN A 53 0.32 7.05 2.06
CA ASN A 53 1.04 5.82 1.76
C ASN A 53 0.54 5.23 0.44
N ARG A 54 1.43 4.56 -0.29
CA ARG A 54 1.12 3.97 -1.59
C ARG A 54 1.68 2.56 -1.71
N LEU A 55 0.88 1.66 -2.28
CA LEU A 55 1.33 0.43 -2.90
C LEU A 55 1.19 0.61 -4.42
N ILE A 56 2.27 0.39 -5.15
CA ILE A 56 2.29 0.38 -6.62
C ILE A 56 2.53 -1.06 -7.04
N ILE A 57 1.51 -1.68 -7.62
CA ILE A 57 1.54 -3.08 -8.01
C ILE A 57 1.71 -3.13 -9.52
N ARG A 58 2.80 -3.75 -9.97
CA ARG A 58 3.00 -4.11 -11.38
C ARG A 58 2.53 -5.54 -11.56
N TYR A 59 1.63 -5.74 -12.51
CA TYR A 59 1.09 -7.06 -12.78
C TYR A 59 0.90 -7.30 -14.28
N GLY A 60 1.14 -8.53 -14.67
CA GLY A 60 0.85 -9.04 -16.00
C GLY A 60 -0.24 -10.10 -15.97
N HIS A 61 -0.34 -10.84 -17.07
CA HIS A 61 -1.18 -12.02 -17.17
C HIS A 61 -0.30 -13.23 -17.50
N LYS A 62 -0.60 -14.37 -16.88
CA LYS A 62 -0.05 -15.65 -17.33
C LYS A 62 -0.69 -16.03 -18.66
N TRP A 63 -0.09 -17.01 -19.35
CA TRP A 63 -0.67 -17.60 -20.57
C TRP A 63 -2.11 -18.11 -20.34
N THR A 64 -2.45 -18.54 -19.12
CA THR A 64 -3.82 -18.93 -18.72
C THR A 64 -4.78 -17.76 -18.49
N GLY A 65 -4.37 -16.52 -18.77
CA GLY A 65 -5.15 -15.31 -18.54
C GLY A 65 -5.21 -14.83 -17.08
N ARG A 66 -4.74 -15.64 -16.12
CA ARG A 66 -4.73 -15.26 -14.69
C ARG A 66 -3.75 -14.13 -14.42
N GLN A 67 -4.16 -13.15 -13.61
CA GLN A 67 -3.28 -12.07 -13.17
C GLN A 67 -2.09 -12.62 -12.38
N LYS A 68 -0.90 -12.10 -12.67
CA LYS A 68 0.33 -12.40 -11.94
C LYS A 68 0.94 -11.10 -11.45
N ILE A 69 1.10 -10.98 -10.14
CA ILE A 69 1.91 -9.91 -9.54
C ILE A 69 3.36 -10.15 -9.95
N ASN A 70 3.99 -9.14 -10.53
CA ASN A 70 5.42 -9.15 -10.83
C ASN A 70 6.20 -8.41 -9.75
N GLU A 71 5.65 -7.29 -9.26
CA GLU A 71 6.29 -6.42 -8.29
C GLU A 71 5.25 -5.67 -7.46
N ILE A 72 5.57 -5.43 -6.19
CA ILE A 72 4.84 -4.51 -5.32
C ILE A 72 5.83 -3.53 -4.69
N ASP A 73 5.72 -2.25 -5.05
CA ASP A 73 6.49 -1.15 -4.47
C ASP A 73 5.65 -0.48 -3.36
N LEU A 74 6.11 -0.60 -2.12
CA LEU A 74 5.58 0.08 -0.94
C LEU A 74 6.33 1.38 -0.70
N ARG A 75 5.56 2.46 -0.68
CA ARG A 75 6.03 3.81 -0.35
C ARG A 75 5.24 4.32 0.85
N LEU A 76 5.89 4.33 2.01
CA LEU A 76 5.32 4.96 3.20
C LEU A 76 5.66 6.46 3.20
N HIS A 77 4.73 7.28 3.67
CA HIS A 77 4.94 8.72 3.80
C HIS A 77 6.15 9.00 4.71
N LYS A 78 6.98 9.98 4.33
CA LYS A 78 8.24 10.34 5.00
C LYS A 78 9.26 9.18 5.12
N GLN A 79 9.07 8.05 4.42
CA GLN A 79 10.07 6.98 4.34
C GLN A 79 11.16 7.35 3.32
N LYS A 80 12.43 7.24 3.72
CA LYS A 80 13.59 7.56 2.87
C LYS A 80 13.77 6.57 1.72
N HIS A 81 13.65 5.27 2.01
CA HIS A 81 13.86 4.20 1.04
C HIS A 81 12.58 3.36 0.90
N PRO A 82 11.91 3.42 -0.26
CA PRO A 82 10.82 2.50 -0.59
C PRO A 82 11.23 1.04 -0.47
N ARG A 83 10.26 0.15 -0.30
CA ARG A 83 10.51 -1.30 -0.28
C ARG A 83 9.79 -1.99 -1.41
N ILE A 84 10.51 -2.87 -2.09
CA ILE A 84 9.99 -3.63 -3.22
C ILE A 84 9.83 -5.09 -2.79
N PHE A 85 8.68 -5.67 -3.11
CA PHE A 85 8.31 -7.04 -2.78
C PHE A 85 7.94 -7.82 -4.05
N LYS A 86 8.20 -9.12 -4.05
CA LYS A 86 7.88 -10.00 -5.19
C LYS A 86 6.44 -10.53 -5.13
N ASP A 87 5.84 -10.59 -3.94
CA ASP A 87 4.51 -11.15 -3.73
C ASP A 87 3.80 -10.53 -2.50
N GLU A 88 2.52 -10.86 -2.36
CA GLU A 88 1.70 -10.38 -1.23
C GLU A 88 2.19 -10.92 0.12
N ASN A 89 2.77 -12.11 0.17
CA ASN A 89 3.20 -12.73 1.43
C ASN A 89 4.35 -11.95 2.07
N SER A 90 5.39 -11.65 1.28
CA SER A 90 6.54 -10.85 1.70
C SER A 90 6.14 -9.42 2.08
N LEU A 91 5.19 -8.82 1.34
CA LEU A 91 4.60 -7.54 1.73
C LEU A 91 3.89 -7.64 3.10
N MET A 92 3.06 -8.68 3.29
CA MET A 92 2.29 -8.87 4.52
C MET A 92 3.20 -9.00 5.75
N LEU A 93 4.24 -9.83 5.67
CA LEU A 93 5.23 -9.97 6.75
C LEU A 93 5.85 -8.62 7.11
N TYR A 94 6.20 -7.81 6.11
CA TYR A 94 6.74 -6.49 6.37
C TYR A 94 5.74 -5.57 7.06
N LEU A 95 4.50 -5.50 6.58
CA LEU A 95 3.46 -4.63 7.13
C LEU A 95 3.12 -5.01 8.58
N GLU A 96 2.97 -6.30 8.87
CA GLU A 96 2.69 -6.81 10.21
C GLU A 96 3.79 -6.43 11.21
N SER A 97 5.07 -6.50 10.81
CA SER A 97 6.18 -6.20 11.72
C SER A 97 6.54 -4.71 11.82
N HIS A 98 6.37 -3.91 10.77
CA HIS A 98 6.98 -2.58 10.69
C HIS A 98 6.00 -1.42 10.59
N LEU A 99 4.75 -1.64 10.16
CA LEU A 99 3.86 -0.53 9.82
C LEU A 99 3.53 0.33 11.04
N GLN A 100 3.22 -0.30 12.19
CA GLN A 100 2.92 0.41 13.42
C GLN A 100 4.13 1.19 13.95
N GLN A 101 5.31 0.57 13.97
CA GLN A 101 6.55 1.21 14.42
C GLN A 101 6.87 2.45 13.57
N HIS A 102 6.64 2.38 12.25
CA HIS A 102 6.79 3.53 11.36
C HIS A 102 5.83 4.66 11.71
N GLU A 103 4.56 4.36 12.00
CA GLU A 103 3.59 5.38 12.42
C GLU A 103 3.98 6.07 13.73
N GLU A 104 4.42 5.30 14.72
CA GLU A 104 4.87 5.83 16.02
C GLU A 104 6.06 6.76 15.84
N LYS A 105 7.06 6.37 15.03
CA LYS A 105 8.19 7.22 14.69
C LYS A 105 7.76 8.54 14.05
N LEU A 106 6.78 8.51 13.13
CA LEU A 106 6.26 9.73 12.51
C LEU A 106 5.52 10.63 13.49
N LYS A 107 4.81 10.06 14.48
CA LYS A 107 4.17 10.87 15.53
C LYS A 107 5.22 11.59 16.38
N GLN A 108 6.27 10.90 16.80
CA GLN A 108 7.36 11.50 17.59
C GLN A 108 8.06 12.63 16.83
N LEU A 109 8.36 12.41 15.54
CA LEU A 109 8.95 13.45 14.70
C LEU A 109 8.05 14.69 14.58
N LYS A 110 6.73 14.51 14.46
CA LYS A 110 5.78 15.63 14.41
C LYS A 110 5.73 16.42 15.72
N ILE A 111 5.88 15.76 16.87
CA ILE A 111 5.92 16.41 18.19
C ILE A 111 7.19 17.26 18.28
N GLN A 112 8.35 16.68 17.95
CA GLN A 112 9.63 17.38 17.94
C GLN A 112 9.67 18.57 16.95
N GLU A 113 9.04 18.42 15.78
CA GLU A 113 8.89 19.50 14.79
C GLU A 113 8.08 20.68 15.37
N LYS A 114 7.02 20.41 16.14
CA LYS A 114 6.20 21.45 16.79
C LYS A 114 6.94 22.17 17.91
N GLU A 115 7.59 21.43 18.82
CA GLU A 115 8.34 22.00 19.94
C GLU A 115 9.45 22.95 19.45
N LYS A 116 10.15 22.60 18.36
CA LYS A 116 11.17 23.46 17.75
C LYS A 116 10.61 24.72 17.08
N THR A 117 9.35 24.68 16.67
CA THR A 117 8.68 25.81 16.02
C THR A 117 8.16 26.79 17.08
N GLU A 118 7.74 26.29 18.25
CA GLU A 118 7.25 27.10 19.38
C GLU A 118 8.39 27.72 20.21
N SER A 119 9.62 27.17 20.13
CA SER A 119 10.80 27.71 20.80
C SER A 119 11.58 28.76 19.98
N LYS A 120 11.08 29.16 18.81
CA LYS A 120 11.66 30.19 17.92
C LYS A 120 10.72 31.37 17.82
#